data_AF-A0A2K1QA10-F1
#
_entry.id   AF-A0A2K1QA10-F1
#
_cell.length_a   1.000
_cell.length_b   1.000
_cell.length_c   1.000
_cell.angle_alpha   90.00
_cell.angle_beta   90.00
_cell.angle_gamma   90.00
#
_symmetry.space_group_name_H-M   'P 1'
#
loop_
_entity.id
_entity.type
_entity.pdbx_description
1 polymer ?
#
loop_
_entity_poly.entity_id
_entity_poly.type
_entity_poly.pdbx_seq_one_letter_code
_entity_poly.pdbx_strand_id
1 'polypeptide(L)'
;MRKLLLIAAVFFLSGCPGPGDYYHPNYPAQVNIKDNKPCVTVQPEGDEEVYAIHIYEMAGMAREKLFIPRSYTVRADECLDIAAYPFRPDTAYVFSVVLSSEKKFKKKRFPWGREFIVRFRLFEGINGLQVEEVEPEPPNWNLPARSSDEFQLISPEQQ
;
A
#
# COMPACT_ATOMS: atom_id res chain seq x y z
N MET A 1 50.76 -5.55 1.47
CA MET A 1 49.96 -5.67 0.23
C MET A 1 48.76 -6.60 0.36
N ARG A 2 48.92 -7.85 0.85
CA ARG A 2 47.80 -8.82 1.00
C ARG A 2 46.66 -8.39 1.96
N LYS A 3 46.98 -7.64 3.03
CA LYS A 3 45.97 -7.12 3.97
C LYS A 3 45.13 -5.95 3.40
N LEU A 4 45.73 -5.12 2.54
CA LEU A 4 45.02 -4.01 1.88
C LEU A 4 44.03 -4.51 0.83
N LEU A 5 44.38 -5.58 0.10
CA LEU A 5 43.47 -6.25 -0.83
C LEU A 5 42.25 -6.87 -0.12
N LEU A 6 42.44 -7.45 1.06
CA LEU A 6 41.33 -8.00 1.85
C LEU A 6 40.39 -6.90 2.36
N ILE A 7 40.92 -5.77 2.79
CA ILE A 7 40.11 -4.62 3.23
C ILE A 7 39.34 -4.03 2.04
N ALA A 8 40.00 -3.83 0.90
CA ALA A 8 39.34 -3.36 -0.32
C ALA A 8 38.23 -4.30 -0.78
N ALA A 9 38.44 -5.62 -0.73
CA ALA A 9 37.45 -6.62 -1.10
C ALA A 9 36.17 -6.53 -0.25
N VAL A 10 36.29 -6.27 1.06
CA VAL A 10 35.12 -6.10 1.94
C VAL A 10 34.30 -4.87 1.56
N PHE A 11 34.93 -3.77 1.16
CA PHE A 11 34.22 -2.56 0.71
C PHE A 11 33.51 -2.75 -0.64
N PHE A 12 34.05 -3.58 -1.55
CA PHE A 12 33.38 -3.92 -2.81
C PHE A 12 32.24 -4.93 -2.63
N LEU A 13 32.29 -5.76 -1.58
CA LEU A 13 31.24 -6.73 -1.25
C LEU A 13 30.08 -6.10 -0.47
N SER A 14 30.30 -4.98 0.23
CA SER A 14 29.22 -4.17 0.80
C SER A 14 28.60 -3.30 -0.29
N GLY A 15 27.57 -3.82 -0.97
CA GLY A 15 26.72 -3.00 -1.84
C GLY A 15 26.11 -1.86 -1.03
N CYS A 16 26.31 -0.62 -1.46
CA CYS A 16 25.60 0.51 -0.87
C CYS A 16 24.16 0.46 -1.40
N PRO A 17 23.13 0.41 -0.53
CA PRO A 17 21.74 0.37 -0.99
C PRO A 17 21.49 1.56 -1.91
N GLY A 18 21.05 1.25 -3.13
CA GLY A 18 20.73 2.25 -4.13
C GLY A 18 19.46 3.02 -3.74
N PRO A 19 19.17 4.15 -4.41
CA PRO A 19 17.93 4.90 -4.21
C PRO A 19 16.62 4.09 -4.38
N GLY A 20 16.69 2.90 -5.00
CA GLY A 20 15.57 1.97 -5.14
C GLY A 20 15.47 0.89 -4.06
N ASP A 21 16.47 0.75 -3.20
CA ASP A 21 16.53 -0.33 -2.19
C ASP A 21 15.87 0.07 -0.86
N TYR A 22 15.32 1.28 -0.79
CA TYR A 22 14.60 1.75 0.39
C TYR A 22 13.21 1.13 0.46
N TYR A 23 13.07 0.10 1.29
CA TYR A 23 11.77 -0.41 1.72
C TYR A 23 11.04 0.66 2.55
N HIS A 24 9.86 1.06 2.10
CA HIS A 24 8.98 1.92 2.88
C HIS A 24 8.01 1.05 3.67
N PRO A 25 7.86 1.26 4.99
CA PRO A 25 6.82 0.58 5.73
C PRO A 25 5.45 1.06 5.24
N ASN A 26 4.50 0.13 5.17
CA ASN A 26 3.10 0.48 5.06
C ASN A 26 2.63 1.14 6.36
N TYR A 27 1.94 2.26 6.25
CA TYR A 27 1.35 2.97 7.37
C TYR A 27 -0.08 2.47 7.61
N PRO A 28 -0.57 2.47 8.86
CA PRO A 28 -1.95 2.06 9.12
C PRO A 28 -2.94 3.13 8.64
N ALA A 29 -3.88 2.72 7.79
CA ALA A 29 -5.12 3.46 7.60
C ALA A 29 -6.15 3.01 8.65
N GLN A 30 -7.18 3.82 8.89
CA GLN A 30 -8.31 3.44 9.75
C GLN A 30 -9.56 3.28 8.90
N VAL A 31 -10.43 2.36 9.30
CA VAL A 31 -11.73 2.16 8.67
C VAL A 31 -12.82 2.19 9.72
N ASN A 32 -13.89 2.92 9.42
CA ASN A 32 -15.11 2.97 10.21
C ASN A 32 -16.33 2.95 9.28
N ILE A 33 -17.53 2.82 9.83
CA ILE A 33 -18.77 3.00 9.08
C ILE A 33 -19.27 4.43 9.26
N LYS A 34 -19.51 5.12 8.15
CA LYS A 34 -20.16 6.44 8.11
C LYS A 34 -21.23 6.42 7.03
N ASP A 35 -22.44 6.88 7.35
CA ASP A 35 -23.57 6.91 6.41
C ASP A 35 -23.83 5.55 5.72
N ASN A 36 -23.73 4.46 6.51
CA ASN A 36 -23.88 3.06 6.06
C ASN A 36 -22.90 2.64 4.94
N LYS A 37 -21.71 3.26 4.90
CA LYS A 37 -20.63 2.95 3.95
C LYS A 37 -19.28 2.90 4.67
N PRO A 38 -18.30 2.15 4.15
CA PRO A 38 -16.93 2.21 4.64
C PRO A 38 -16.36 3.61 4.45
N CYS A 39 -15.83 4.18 5.54
CA CYS A 39 -15.08 5.42 5.58
C CYS A 39 -13.65 5.08 5.97
N VAL A 40 -12.73 5.22 5.02
CA VAL A 40 -11.30 5.04 5.28
C VAL A 40 -10.66 6.40 5.49
N THR A 41 -9.90 6.53 6.58
CA THR A 41 -9.15 7.75 6.92
C THR A 41 -7.65 7.44 7.04
N VAL A 42 -6.84 8.47 6.81
CA VAL A 42 -5.37 8.41 6.87
C VAL A 42 -4.82 9.63 7.59
N GLN A 43 -3.53 9.64 7.91
CA GLN A 43 -2.88 10.80 8.54
C GLN A 43 -1.87 11.44 7.57
N PRO A 44 -2.28 12.44 6.76
CA PRO A 44 -1.37 13.17 5.87
C PRO A 44 -0.33 13.96 6.63
N GLU A 45 0.83 14.18 6.00
CA GLU A 45 1.92 15.01 6.52
C GLU A 45 2.27 16.14 5.53
N GLY A 46 2.21 17.38 6.01
CA GLY A 46 2.63 18.54 5.22
C GLY A 46 1.75 18.76 3.99
N ASP A 47 2.36 18.69 2.81
CA ASP A 47 1.73 18.89 1.49
C ASP A 47 1.42 17.58 0.76
N GLU A 48 1.22 16.49 1.49
CA GLU A 48 0.79 15.23 0.91
C GLU A 48 -0.64 15.31 0.37
N GLU A 49 -0.82 14.79 -0.85
CA GLU A 49 -2.10 14.67 -1.53
C GLU A 49 -2.34 13.22 -1.95
N VAL A 50 -3.62 12.84 -2.07
CA VAL A 50 -4.02 11.51 -2.51
C VAL A 50 -3.66 11.31 -3.97
N TYR A 51 -2.77 10.35 -4.24
CA TYR A 51 -2.26 10.06 -5.57
C TYR A 51 -2.96 8.85 -6.21
N ALA A 52 -3.12 7.77 -5.44
CA ALA A 52 -3.75 6.55 -5.92
C ALA A 52 -4.47 5.83 -4.78
N ILE A 53 -5.59 5.20 -5.07
CA ILE A 53 -6.32 4.31 -4.16
C ILE A 53 -6.44 2.96 -4.84
N HIS A 54 -6.16 1.91 -4.09
CA HIS A 54 -6.18 0.56 -4.55
C HIS A 54 -7.05 -0.32 -3.64
N ILE A 55 -8.07 -0.95 -4.21
CA ILE A 55 -9.03 -1.75 -3.46
C ILE A 55 -9.10 -3.15 -4.09
N TYR A 56 -8.91 -4.18 -3.29
CA TYR A 56 -9.06 -5.55 -3.76
C TYR A 56 -9.70 -6.49 -2.73
N GLU A 57 -10.45 -7.45 -3.23
CA GLU A 57 -11.06 -8.51 -2.41
C GLU A 57 -10.01 -9.57 -2.06
N MET A 58 -9.89 -9.92 -0.77
CA MET A 58 -8.92 -10.93 -0.31
C MET A 58 -9.24 -12.32 -0.84
N ALA A 59 -10.52 -12.63 -1.05
CA ALA A 59 -10.95 -13.91 -1.61
C ALA A 59 -10.73 -13.93 -3.14
N GLY A 60 -9.67 -14.61 -3.57
CA GLY A 60 -9.43 -14.93 -4.98
C GLY A 60 -8.90 -13.79 -5.85
N MET A 61 -8.59 -12.61 -5.27
CA MET A 61 -8.05 -11.42 -5.97
C MET A 61 -8.81 -11.04 -7.26
N ALA A 62 -10.02 -11.56 -7.46
CA ALA A 62 -10.72 -11.51 -8.75
C ALA A 62 -11.29 -10.12 -9.04
N ARG A 63 -11.31 -9.23 -8.03
CA ARG A 63 -11.86 -7.88 -8.10
C ARG A 63 -10.88 -6.91 -7.47
N GLU A 64 -9.96 -6.48 -8.30
CA GLU A 64 -9.00 -5.42 -8.03
C GLU A 64 -9.46 -4.14 -8.73
N LYS A 65 -9.33 -3.00 -8.06
CA LYS A 65 -9.64 -1.70 -8.65
C LYS A 65 -8.63 -0.66 -8.20
N LEU A 66 -7.83 -0.23 -9.18
CA LEU A 66 -6.97 0.94 -9.06
C LEU A 66 -7.74 2.19 -9.47
N PHE A 67 -7.70 3.20 -8.60
CA PHE A 67 -8.24 4.54 -8.82
C PHE A 67 -7.09 5.53 -8.77
N ILE A 68 -6.93 6.33 -9.82
CA ILE A 68 -5.97 7.43 -9.89
C ILE A 68 -6.78 8.72 -10.02
N PRO A 69 -7.24 9.29 -8.88
CA PRO A 69 -8.02 10.52 -8.90
C PRO A 69 -7.16 11.69 -9.37
N ARG A 70 -7.80 12.83 -9.70
CA ARG A 70 -7.05 14.09 -9.70
C ARG A 70 -6.55 14.34 -8.28
N SER A 71 -5.27 14.67 -8.14
CA SER A 71 -4.65 14.90 -6.84
C SER A 71 -5.50 15.85 -5.99
N TYR A 72 -5.79 15.43 -4.76
CA TYR A 72 -6.59 16.20 -3.81
C TYR A 72 -6.02 16.08 -2.40
N THR A 73 -6.16 17.15 -1.63
CA THR A 73 -5.84 17.15 -0.20
C THR A 73 -6.97 16.50 0.58
N VAL A 74 -6.64 15.67 1.56
CA VAL A 74 -7.59 15.07 2.51
C VAL A 74 -7.18 15.48 3.92
N ARG A 75 -8.14 15.61 4.84
CA ARG A 75 -7.85 15.82 6.27
C ARG A 75 -7.85 14.49 7.03
N ALA A 76 -7.24 14.47 8.22
CA ALA A 76 -7.12 13.23 9.00
C ALA A 76 -8.46 12.60 9.42
N ASP A 77 -9.49 13.43 9.59
CA ASP A 77 -10.85 13.08 9.98
C ASP A 77 -11.81 12.90 8.78
N GLU A 78 -11.30 13.04 7.56
CA GLU A 78 -12.08 13.03 6.33
C GLU A 78 -11.97 11.66 5.63
N CYS A 79 -13.12 11.14 5.19
CA CYS A 79 -13.17 9.89 4.44
C CYS A 79 -12.56 10.11 3.05
N LEU A 80 -11.71 9.18 2.61
CA LEU A 80 -11.22 9.16 1.24
C LEU A 80 -12.37 9.01 0.24
N ASP A 81 -12.26 9.69 -0.90
CA ASP A 81 -13.20 9.51 -2.00
C ASP A 81 -12.94 8.17 -2.71
N ILE A 82 -13.81 7.21 -2.42
CA ILE A 82 -13.76 5.83 -2.92
C ILE A 82 -14.51 5.63 -4.25
N ALA A 83 -14.85 6.72 -4.97
CA ALA A 83 -15.42 6.70 -6.32
C ALA A 83 -16.62 5.74 -6.49
N ALA A 84 -17.43 5.58 -5.44
CA ALA A 84 -18.55 4.65 -5.37
C ALA A 84 -18.20 3.17 -5.61
N TYR A 85 -17.02 2.70 -5.18
CA TYR A 85 -16.69 1.28 -5.20
C TYR A 85 -17.81 0.43 -4.55
N PRO A 86 -18.31 -0.63 -5.23
CA PRO A 86 -19.47 -1.39 -4.78
C PRO A 86 -19.07 -2.43 -3.72
N PHE A 87 -18.80 -1.95 -2.51
CA PHE A 87 -18.54 -2.79 -1.35
C PHE A 87 -19.71 -3.74 -1.08
N ARG A 88 -19.38 -4.99 -0.74
CA ARG A 88 -20.34 -6.06 -0.45
C ARG A 88 -20.21 -6.49 1.01
N PRO A 89 -21.33 -6.81 1.67
CA PRO A 89 -21.32 -7.52 2.93
C PRO A 89 -20.59 -8.88 2.81
N ASP A 90 -20.18 -9.40 3.95
CA ASP A 90 -19.49 -10.68 4.15
C ASP A 90 -18.23 -10.85 3.31
N THR A 91 -17.61 -9.73 2.92
CA THR A 91 -16.43 -9.68 2.06
C THR A 91 -15.27 -9.01 2.78
N ALA A 92 -14.09 -9.61 2.69
CA ALA A 92 -12.84 -9.05 3.20
C ALA A 92 -12.10 -8.29 2.09
N TYR A 93 -11.68 -7.08 2.40
CA TYR A 93 -11.04 -6.13 1.51
C TYR A 93 -9.66 -5.77 2.02
N VAL A 94 -8.80 -5.44 1.07
CA VAL A 94 -7.59 -4.68 1.32
C VAL A 94 -7.77 -3.34 0.64
N PHE A 95 -7.54 -2.29 1.40
CA PHE A 95 -7.57 -0.92 0.93
C PHE A 95 -6.18 -0.32 1.12
N SER A 96 -5.53 0.03 0.03
CA SER A 96 -4.27 0.76 0.01
C SER A 96 -4.49 2.14 -0.60
N VAL A 97 -3.82 3.15 -0.06
CA VAL A 97 -3.82 4.50 -0.60
C VAL A 97 -2.41 5.08 -0.55
N VAL A 98 -1.99 5.69 -1.64
CA VAL A 98 -0.71 6.37 -1.74
C VAL A 98 -0.95 7.86 -1.61
N LEU A 99 -0.30 8.46 -0.61
CA LEU A 99 -0.19 9.90 -0.43
C LEU A 99 1.17 10.34 -0.96
N SER A 100 1.24 11.46 -1.68
CA SER A 100 2.49 11.97 -2.25
C SER A 100 2.64 13.47 -2.09
N SER A 101 3.87 13.93 -1.89
CA SER A 101 4.23 15.35 -1.84
C SER A 101 5.10 15.72 -3.04
N GLU A 102 4.54 16.54 -3.92
CA GLU A 102 5.28 17.05 -5.08
C GLU A 102 6.45 17.96 -4.64
N LYS A 103 6.33 18.68 -3.51
CA LYS A 103 7.44 19.51 -2.99
C LYS A 103 8.59 18.65 -2.49
N LYS A 104 8.32 17.54 -1.77
CA LYS A 104 9.34 16.58 -1.35
C LYS A 104 10.01 15.95 -2.57
N PHE A 105 9.24 15.55 -3.58
CA PHE A 105 9.75 15.01 -4.84
C PHE A 105 10.69 15.99 -5.57
N LYS A 106 10.24 17.23 -5.81
CA LYS A 106 11.04 18.29 -6.48
C LYS A 106 12.35 18.60 -5.73
N LYS A 107 12.32 18.50 -4.39
CA LYS A 107 13.50 18.73 -3.52
C LYS A 107 14.35 17.48 -3.31
N LYS A 108 14.02 16.35 -3.94
CA LYS A 108 14.66 15.04 -3.72
C LYS A 108 14.72 14.66 -2.23
N ARG A 109 13.67 15.02 -1.48
CA ARG A 109 13.52 14.67 -0.06
C ARG A 109 12.67 13.42 0.05
N PHE A 110 13.20 12.46 0.78
CA PHE A 110 12.61 11.15 0.98
C PHE A 110 12.01 11.03 2.40
N PRO A 111 10.90 10.31 2.60
CA PRO A 111 10.02 9.76 1.57
C PRO A 111 9.14 10.88 0.96
N TRP A 112 9.01 10.91 -0.37
CA TRP A 112 8.07 11.81 -1.04
C TRP A 112 6.69 11.18 -1.24
N GLY A 113 6.55 9.87 -0.99
CA GLY A 113 5.28 9.15 -1.00
C GLY A 113 5.20 8.16 0.15
N ARG A 114 4.00 7.96 0.68
CA ARG A 114 3.69 7.01 1.75
C ARG A 114 2.46 6.21 1.37
N GLU A 115 2.53 4.90 1.57
CA GLU A 115 1.40 3.99 1.36
C GLU A 115 0.74 3.70 2.71
N PHE A 116 -0.58 3.87 2.77
CA PHE A 116 -1.39 3.52 3.91
C PHE A 116 -2.28 2.33 3.57
N ILE A 117 -2.32 1.33 4.44
CA ILE A 117 -3.07 0.11 4.22
C ILE A 117 -4.01 -0.17 5.40
N VAL A 118 -5.21 -0.64 5.09
CA VAL A 118 -6.12 -1.26 6.05
C VAL A 118 -6.75 -2.49 5.42
N ARG A 119 -6.93 -3.53 6.22
CA ARG A 119 -7.58 -4.78 5.83
C ARG A 119 -8.82 -4.91 6.68
N PHE A 120 -9.97 -5.15 6.06
CA PHE A 120 -11.20 -5.19 6.82
C PHE A 120 -12.25 -6.10 6.20
N ARG A 121 -13.11 -6.66 7.04
CA ARG A 121 -14.30 -7.39 6.63
C ARG A 121 -15.52 -6.53 6.88
N LEU A 122 -16.40 -6.49 5.89
CA LEU A 122 -17.73 -5.94 6.04
C LEU A 122 -18.72 -7.06 6.35
N PHE A 123 -19.71 -6.78 7.17
CA PHE A 123 -20.79 -7.71 7.50
C PHE A 123 -22.08 -6.95 7.83
N GLU A 124 -23.22 -7.59 7.60
CA GLU A 124 -24.51 -7.04 8.01
C GLU A 124 -24.78 -7.38 9.48
N GLY A 125 -24.94 -6.34 10.31
CA GLY A 125 -25.36 -6.46 11.68
C GLY A 125 -26.79 -5.96 11.91
N ILE A 126 -27.28 -6.14 13.13
CA ILE A 126 -28.65 -5.74 13.54
C ILE A 126 -28.89 -4.22 13.34
N ASN A 127 -27.82 -3.41 13.42
CA ASN A 127 -27.87 -1.96 13.28
C ASN A 127 -27.36 -1.45 11.92
N GLY A 128 -27.31 -2.31 10.90
CA GLY A 128 -26.80 -1.98 9.56
C GLY A 128 -25.40 -2.52 9.29
N LEU A 129 -24.73 -1.94 8.30
CA LEU A 129 -23.40 -2.37 7.89
C LEU A 129 -22.39 -2.15 9.03
N GLN A 130 -21.55 -3.15 9.28
CA GLN A 130 -20.46 -3.09 10.26
C GLN A 130 -19.13 -3.42 9.59
N VAL A 131 -18.04 -3.04 10.26
CA VAL A 131 -16.67 -3.29 9.80
C VAL A 131 -15.83 -3.84 10.95
N GLU A 132 -15.00 -4.82 10.63
CA GLU A 132 -13.98 -5.37 11.52
C GLU A 132 -12.63 -5.34 10.79
N GLU A 133 -11.60 -4.83 11.45
CA GLU A 133 -10.24 -4.88 10.91
C GLU A 133 -9.73 -6.33 10.95
N VAL A 134 -9.12 -6.78 9.85
CA VAL A 134 -8.63 -8.15 9.70
C VAL A 134 -7.11 -8.11 9.72
N GLU A 135 -6.49 -8.66 10.75
CA GLU A 135 -5.04 -8.83 10.76
C GLU A 135 -4.59 -9.77 9.63
N PRO A 136 -3.43 -9.51 9.01
CA PRO A 136 -2.84 -10.47 8.09
C PRO A 136 -2.61 -11.79 8.83
N GLU A 137 -3.15 -12.90 8.31
CA GLU A 137 -2.78 -14.21 8.84
C GLU A 137 -1.25 -14.33 8.83
N PRO A 138 -0.63 -14.79 9.92
CA PRO A 138 0.81 -14.95 9.95
C PRO A 138 1.22 -15.88 8.81
N PRO A 139 2.33 -15.57 8.10
CA PRO A 139 2.78 -16.40 7.00
C PRO A 139 2.92 -17.84 7.48
N ASN A 140 2.22 -18.76 6.82
CA ASN A 140 2.38 -20.17 7.09
C ASN A 140 3.71 -20.64 6.50
N TRP A 141 4.76 -20.64 7.33
CA TRP A 141 6.11 -21.07 6.94
C TRP A 141 6.21 -22.54 6.50
N ASN A 142 5.14 -23.33 6.70
CA ASN A 142 5.06 -24.72 6.22
C ASN A 142 4.44 -24.83 4.81
N LEU A 143 3.87 -23.75 4.28
CA LEU A 143 3.51 -23.69 2.87
C LEU A 143 4.74 -23.25 2.08
N PRO A 144 5.06 -23.90 0.95
CA PRO A 144 6.05 -23.35 0.02
C PRO A 144 5.60 -21.93 -0.32
N ALA A 145 6.55 -20.99 -0.37
CA ALA A 145 6.27 -19.61 -0.77
C ALA A 145 5.41 -19.66 -2.03
N ARG A 146 4.13 -19.27 -1.89
CA ARG A 146 3.21 -19.20 -3.01
C ARG A 146 3.81 -18.14 -3.93
N SER A 147 4.22 -18.50 -5.14
CA SER A 147 4.77 -17.55 -6.10
C SER A 147 3.69 -16.52 -6.45
N SER A 148 3.60 -15.45 -5.67
CA SER A 148 2.82 -14.26 -5.99
C SER A 148 3.53 -13.38 -7.02
N ASP A 149 4.74 -13.76 -7.45
CA ASP A 149 5.55 -12.98 -8.37
C ASP A 149 5.95 -13.83 -9.59
N GLU A 150 4.98 -14.14 -10.45
CA GLU A 150 5.29 -14.09 -11.88
C GLU A 150 5.23 -12.61 -12.28
N PHE A 151 6.20 -11.83 -11.78
CA PHE A 151 6.58 -10.56 -12.39
C PHE A 151 7.09 -10.92 -13.79
N GLN A 152 6.18 -11.04 -14.75
CA GLN A 152 6.55 -11.05 -16.16
C GLN A 152 7.13 -9.67 -16.48
N LEU A 153 8.43 -9.52 -16.27
CA LEU A 153 9.23 -8.50 -16.92
C LEU A 153 9.13 -8.77 -18.42
N ILE A 154 8.20 -8.10 -19.09
CA ILE A 154 8.22 -8.00 -20.55
C ILE A 154 9.48 -7.22 -20.90
N SER A 155 10.53 -7.95 -21.28
CA SER A 155 11.72 -7.37 -21.91
C SER A 155 11.33 -6.84 -23.30
N PRO A 156 11.64 -5.58 -23.64
CA PRO A 156 11.33 -5.01 -24.94
C PRO A 156 12.42 -5.41 -25.94
N GLU A 157 12.50 -6.69 -26.29
CA GLU A 157 13.28 -7.15 -27.44
C GLU A 157 12.58 -8.36 -28.03
N GLN A 158 11.54 -8.13 -28.82
CA GLN A 158 11.24 -8.85 -30.06
C GLN A 158 10.33 -7.97 -30.93
N GLN A 159 10.95 -7.21 -31.82
CA GLN A 159 10.34 -6.71 -33.05
C GLN A 159 11.29 -7.00 -34.22
#